data_AF-A0AA41WP37-F1
#
_entry.id   AF-A0AA41WP37-F1
#
_cell.length_a   1.000
_cell.length_b   1.000
_cell.length_c   1.000
_cell.angle_alpha   90.00
_cell.angle_beta   90.00
_cell.angle_gamma   90.00
#
_symmetry.space_group_name_H-M   'P 1'
#
loop_
_entity.id
_entity.type
_entity.pdbx_description
1 polymer ?
#
loop_
_entity_poly.entity_id
_entity_poly.type
_entity_poly.pdbx_seq_one_letter_code
_entity_poly.pdbx_strand_id
1 'polypeptide(L)'
;MQHTDKARAEFEAAYMRDLAGSSAEDPAVWLERGSDGEYRSYQARGAWWGWQASRRELVIRLPAKPDADTFTRVQSAYWQGIDKVAGQAEAAGATVRG
;
A
#
# COMPACT_ATOMS: atom_id res chain seq x y z
N MET A 1 11.78 -1.58 -3.35
CA MET A 1 12.21 -0.80 -2.15
C MET A 1 11.43 0.51 -1.97
N GLN A 2 10.84 1.13 -3.03
CA GLN A 2 10.06 2.38 -2.93
C GLN A 2 8.68 2.27 -2.24
N HIS A 3 8.10 1.07 -2.10
CA HIS A 3 6.76 0.90 -1.52
C HIS A 3 6.72 1.12 0.00
N THR A 4 7.83 0.91 0.72
CA THR A 4 7.85 0.98 2.18
C THR A 4 7.69 2.40 2.70
N ASP A 5 8.33 3.38 2.04
CA ASP A 5 8.32 4.78 2.49
C ASP A 5 6.95 5.43 2.28
N LYS A 6 6.31 5.16 1.13
CA LYS A 6 4.94 5.62 0.87
C LYS A 6 3.93 4.98 1.81
N ALA A 7 4.00 3.66 2.00
CA ALA A 7 3.08 2.96 2.90
C ALA A 7 3.21 3.46 4.33
N ARG A 8 4.42 3.84 4.75
CA ARG A 8 4.69 4.42 6.06
C ARG A 8 4.13 5.83 6.19
N ALA A 9 4.34 6.69 5.19
CA ALA A 9 3.76 8.05 5.19
C ALA A 9 2.22 8.01 5.24
N GLU A 10 1.58 7.08 4.53
CA GLU A 10 0.13 6.88 4.60
C GLU A 10 -0.33 6.43 5.99
N PHE A 11 0.42 5.51 6.62
CA PHE A 11 0.16 5.08 7.98
C PHE A 11 0.28 6.24 8.97
N GLU A 12 1.38 6.99 8.94
CA GLU A 12 1.63 8.11 9.85
C GLU A 12 0.53 9.17 9.72
N ALA A 13 0.12 9.51 8.50
CA ALA A 13 -0.97 10.45 8.27
C ALA A 13 -2.33 9.94 8.81
N ALA A 14 -2.62 8.64 8.65
CA ALA A 14 -3.84 8.03 9.18
C ALA A 14 -3.83 7.97 10.72
N TYR A 15 -2.70 7.58 11.30
CA TYR A 15 -2.51 7.47 12.75
C TYR A 15 -2.62 8.84 13.44
N MET A 16 -2.00 9.89 12.86
CA MET A 16 -2.14 11.26 13.34
C MET A 16 -3.57 11.76 13.28
N ARG A 17 -4.33 11.39 12.23
CA ARG A 17 -5.75 11.77 12.11
C ARG A 17 -6.62 11.13 13.19
N ASP A 18 -6.35 9.87 13.55
CA ASP A 18 -7.07 9.16 14.62
C ASP A 18 -6.75 9.74 16.02
N LEU A 19 -5.49 10.13 16.23
CA LEU A 19 -5.04 10.76 17.49
C LEU A 19 -5.43 12.24 17.62
N ALA A 20 -5.66 12.93 16.50
CA ALA A 20 -6.13 14.31 16.47
C ALA A 20 -7.57 14.40 17.01
N GLY A 21 -7.69 14.48 18.34
CA GLY A 21 -8.96 14.59 19.06
C GLY A 21 -9.06 13.72 20.32
N SER A 22 -8.09 12.84 20.58
CA SER A 22 -8.13 11.86 21.69
C SER A 22 -6.96 11.98 22.68
N SER A 23 -5.96 12.81 22.39
CA SER A 23 -4.69 12.90 23.13
C SER A 23 -4.42 14.32 23.65
N ALA A 24 -3.93 14.44 24.89
CA ALA A 24 -3.40 15.68 25.46
C ALA A 24 -1.93 15.95 25.09
N GLU A 25 -1.23 14.92 24.60
CA GLU A 25 0.15 15.00 24.12
C GLU A 25 0.18 15.20 22.59
N ASP A 26 1.26 15.79 22.09
CA ASP A 26 1.52 15.86 20.64
C ASP A 26 1.57 14.44 20.07
N PRO A 27 0.65 14.08 19.15
CA PRO A 27 0.61 12.76 18.54
C PRO A 27 1.92 12.34 17.86
N ALA A 28 2.79 13.30 17.50
CA ALA A 28 4.10 13.03 16.90
C ALA A 28 5.06 12.25 17.82
N VAL A 29 4.94 12.38 19.15
CA VAL A 29 5.79 11.64 20.12
C VAL A 29 5.63 10.14 19.96
N TRP A 30 4.42 9.69 19.62
CA TRP A 30 4.11 8.28 19.42
C TRP A 30 4.72 7.72 18.13
N LEU A 31 5.09 8.58 17.18
CA LEU A 31 5.70 8.22 15.90
C LEU A 31 7.24 8.36 15.90
N GLU A 32 7.85 8.65 17.06
CA GLU A 32 9.31 8.64 17.19
C GLU A 32 9.91 7.28 16.85
N ARG A 33 11.03 7.30 16.13
CA ARG A 33 11.72 6.10 15.66
C ARG A 33 13.05 5.86 16.36
N GLY A 34 13.37 4.59 16.56
CA GLY A 34 14.68 4.13 17.00
C GLY A 34 15.72 4.21 15.88
N SER A 35 16.97 3.92 16.23
CA SER A 35 18.06 3.77 15.25
C SER A 35 17.88 2.57 14.32
N ASP A 36 17.01 1.61 14.69
CA ASP A 36 16.58 0.47 13.89
C ASP A 36 15.49 0.83 12.86
N GLY A 37 14.98 2.07 12.90
CA GLY A 37 13.92 2.55 12.02
C GLY A 37 12.52 2.11 12.43
N GLU A 38 12.35 1.40 13.55
CA GLU A 38 11.05 1.02 14.10
C GLU A 38 10.50 2.09 15.04
N TYR A 39 9.19 2.11 15.25
CA TYR A 39 8.56 3.02 16.21
C TYR A 39 8.93 2.63 17.64
N ARG A 40 9.31 3.63 18.45
CA ARG A 40 9.64 3.45 19.88
C ARG A 40 8.40 3.12 20.71
N SER A 41 7.27 3.75 20.38
CA SER A 41 5.98 3.44 20.97
C SER A 41 5.56 2.03 20.60
N TYR A 42 5.24 1.22 21.62
CA TYR A 42 4.69 -0.12 21.42
C TYR A 42 3.37 -0.10 20.65
N GLN A 43 2.51 0.89 20.95
CA GLN A 43 1.21 1.07 20.31
C GLN A 43 1.36 1.41 18.83
N ALA A 44 2.23 2.38 18.49
CA ALA A 44 2.46 2.77 17.11
C ALA A 44 3.13 1.62 16.32
N ARG A 45 4.06 0.89 16.93
CA ARG A 45 4.67 -0.29 16.33
C ARG A 45 3.66 -1.39 16.05
N GLY A 46 2.76 -1.68 17.01
CA GLY A 46 1.69 -2.66 16.83
C GLY A 46 0.70 -2.25 15.74
N ALA A 47 0.29 -0.98 15.72
CA ALA A 47 -0.58 -0.43 14.68
C ALA A 47 0.08 -0.48 13.29
N TRP A 48 1.37 -0.19 13.20
CA TRP A 48 2.16 -0.30 11.97
C TRP A 48 2.20 -1.75 11.45
N TRP A 49 2.43 -2.72 12.33
CA TRP A 49 2.38 -4.14 11.98
C TRP A 49 1.01 -4.55 11.44
N GLY A 50 -0.07 -4.13 12.12
CA GLY A 50 -1.44 -4.37 11.67
C GLY A 50 -1.75 -3.75 10.31
N TRP A 51 -1.29 -2.52 10.07
CA TRP A 51 -1.41 -1.83 8.79
C TRP A 51 -0.67 -2.55 7.67
N GLN A 52 0.55 -3.02 7.92
CA GLN A 52 1.30 -3.80 6.93
C GLN A 52 0.61 -5.13 6.60
N ALA A 53 0.07 -5.81 7.62
CA ALA A 53 -0.64 -7.08 7.43
C ALA A 53 -1.93 -6.89 6.60
N SER A 54 -2.74 -5.87 6.90
CA SER A 54 -4.00 -5.63 6.18
C SER A 54 -3.80 -5.32 4.70
N ARG A 55 -2.69 -4.65 4.35
CA ARG A 55 -2.38 -4.32 2.95
C ARG A 55 -1.71 -5.45 2.18
N ARG A 56 -1.03 -6.38 2.86
CA ARG A 56 -0.49 -7.60 2.22
C ARG A 56 -1.58 -8.55 1.74
N GLU A 57 -2.75 -8.53 2.40
CA GLU A 57 -3.90 -9.36 2.04
C GLU A 57 -4.66 -8.83 0.80
N LEU A 58 -4.50 -7.56 0.42
CA LEU A 58 -5.18 -6.98 -0.73
C LEU A 58 -4.52 -7.44 -2.05
N VAL A 59 -5.05 -8.52 -2.61
CA VAL A 59 -4.62 -9.10 -3.89
C VAL A 59 -5.67 -8.84 -4.96
N ILE A 60 -5.31 -8.07 -5.98
CA ILE A 60 -6.12 -7.90 -7.19
C ILE A 60 -5.78 -9.02 -8.16
N ARG A 61 -6.79 -9.81 -8.55
CA ARG A 61 -6.68 -10.85 -9.57
C ARG A 61 -7.07 -10.27 -10.92
N LEU A 62 -6.14 -10.28 -11.86
CA LEU A 62 -6.39 -9.93 -13.25
C LEU A 62 -6.73 -11.17 -14.07
N PRO A 63 -7.52 -11.02 -15.16
CA PRO A 63 -7.77 -12.10 -16.08
C PRO A 63 -6.47 -12.50 -16.82
N ALA A 64 -6.32 -13.79 -17.11
CA ALA A 64 -5.20 -14.31 -17.88
C ALA A 64 -5.20 -13.71 -19.30
N LYS A 65 -4.00 -13.35 -19.80
CA LYS A 65 -3.85 -12.88 -21.18
C LYS A 65 -4.12 -14.04 -22.14
N PRO A 66 -4.98 -13.87 -23.15
CA PRO A 66 -5.18 -14.85 -24.20
C PRO A 66 -3.90 -14.98 -25.02
N ASP A 67 -3.74 -16.16 -25.57
CA ASP A 67 -2.73 -16.56 -26.53
C ASP A 67 -2.74 -15.67 -27.78
N ALA A 68 -1.54 -15.43 -28.34
CA ALA A 68 -1.28 -14.43 -29.38
C ALA A 68 -2.04 -14.68 -30.70
N ASP A 69 -2.55 -15.89 -30.93
CA ASP A 69 -3.15 -16.31 -32.21
C ASP A 69 -4.50 -15.64 -32.52
N THR A 70 -5.11 -14.93 -31.58
CA THR A 70 -6.35 -14.15 -31.81
C THR A 70 -6.23 -12.66 -31.52
N PHE A 71 -5.00 -12.14 -31.36
CA PHE A 71 -4.75 -10.77 -30.87
C PHE A 71 -5.14 -9.69 -31.88
N THR A 72 -6.41 -9.26 -31.84
CA THR A 72 -6.90 -8.14 -32.65
C THR A 72 -6.45 -6.80 -32.07
N ARG A 73 -6.45 -5.74 -32.89
CA ARG A 73 -6.10 -4.36 -32.46
C ARG A 73 -6.98 -3.82 -31.33
N VAL A 74 -8.22 -4.30 -31.20
CA VAL A 74 -9.12 -3.93 -30.09
C VAL A 74 -8.70 -4.64 -28.80
N GLN A 75 -8.27 -5.90 -28.90
CA GLN A 75 -7.72 -6.63 -27.75
C GLN A 75 -6.38 -6.06 -27.28
N SER A 76 -5.53 -5.54 -28.17
CA SER A 76 -4.27 -4.92 -27.74
C SER A 76 -4.48 -3.65 -26.90
N ALA A 77 -5.43 -2.79 -27.28
CA ALA A 77 -5.80 -1.62 -26.48
C ALA A 77 -6.40 -2.01 -25.11
N TYR A 78 -7.22 -3.06 -25.08
CA TYR A 78 -7.78 -3.60 -23.84
C TYR A 78 -6.69 -4.07 -22.88
N TRP A 79 -5.73 -4.88 -23.35
CA TRP A 79 -4.65 -5.41 -22.51
C TRP A 79 -3.64 -4.34 -22.07
N GLN A 80 -3.37 -3.33 -22.91
CA GLN A 80 -2.62 -2.14 -22.50
C GLN A 80 -3.34 -1.38 -21.37
N GLY A 81 -4.67 -1.29 -21.43
CA GLY A 81 -5.49 -0.74 -20.36
C GLY A 81 -5.35 -1.52 -19.06
N ILE A 82 -5.41 -2.86 -19.13
CA ILE A 82 -5.20 -3.73 -17.96
C ILE A 82 -3.79 -3.56 -17.38
N ASP A 83 -2.74 -3.55 -18.21
CA ASP A 83 -1.36 -3.36 -17.75
C ASP A 83 -1.18 -1.99 -17.07
N LYS A 84 -1.81 -0.94 -17.60
CA LYS A 84 -1.80 0.40 -16.99
C LYS A 84 -2.47 0.40 -15.62
N VAL A 85 -3.65 -0.21 -15.49
CA VAL A 85 -4.38 -0.30 -14.21
C VAL A 85 -3.58 -1.13 -13.21
N ALA A 86 -2.97 -2.24 -13.64
CA ALA A 86 -2.09 -3.06 -12.82
C ALA A 86 -0.95 -2.24 -12.22
N GLY A 87 -0.20 -1.51 -13.06
CA GLY A 87 0.90 -0.67 -12.61
C GLY A 87 0.46 0.45 -11.67
N GLN A 88 -0.73 1.04 -11.88
CA GLN A 88 -1.28 2.04 -10.97
C GLN A 88 -1.67 1.43 -9.61
N ALA A 89 -2.24 0.24 -9.59
CA ALA A 89 -2.59 -0.46 -8.36
C ALA A 89 -1.33 -0.87 -7.56
N GLU A 90 -0.29 -1.37 -8.23
CA GLU A 90 1.00 -1.67 -7.62
C GLU A 90 1.67 -0.39 -7.07
N ALA A 91 1.61 0.72 -7.80
CA ALA A 91 2.09 2.02 -7.31
C ALA A 91 1.28 2.55 -6.11
N ALA A 92 0.03 2.11 -5.94
CA ALA A 92 -0.77 2.35 -4.74
C ALA A 92 -0.50 1.32 -3.61
N GLY A 93 0.42 0.38 -3.82
CA GLY A 93 0.84 -0.61 -2.83
C GLY A 93 -0.10 -1.83 -2.72
N ALA A 94 -0.95 -2.07 -3.72
CA ALA A 94 -1.70 -3.32 -3.83
C ALA A 94 -0.83 -4.41 -4.46
N THR A 95 -1.11 -5.67 -4.12
CA THR A 95 -0.51 -6.81 -4.82
C THR A 95 -1.39 -7.16 -6.02
N VAL A 96 -0.82 -7.25 -7.22
CA VAL A 96 -1.55 -7.65 -8.43
C VAL A 96 -1.06 -9.02 -8.90
N ARG A 97 -1.97 -9.91 -9.29
CA ARG A 97 -1.65 -11.24 -9.85
C ARG A 97 -2.46 -11.46 -11.11
N GLY A 98 -1.80 -11.78 -12.22
CA GLY A 98 -2.41 -12.21 -13.49
C GLY A 98 -2.02 -13.63 -13.84
#